data_AF-A0A1W9SLW9-F1
#
_entry.id   AF-A0A1W9SLW9-F1
#
_cell.length_a   1.000
_cell.length_b   1.000
_cell.length_c   1.000
_cell.angle_alpha   90.00
_cell.angle_beta   90.00
_cell.angle_gamma   90.00
#
_symmetry.space_group_name_H-M   'P 1'
#
loop_
_entity.id
_entity.type
_entity.pdbx_description
1 polymer ?
#
loop_
_entity_poly.entity_id
_entity_poly.type
_entity_poly.pdbx_seq_one_letter_code
_entity_poly.pdbx_strand_id
1 'polypeptide(L)'
;MYEIFFYNRKIILTDDFNLLENKNIFFDKKVIFNEKNYSLQRIIIDFEKNTSVNSMCIFSENLKKLFEIFLNNFEIIEAAGGLVFNKKNQFLAIFRFGKWDLPKAKKLQLEKLKKNVEFLI
;
A
#
# COMPACT_ATOMS: atom_id res chain seq x y z
N MET A 1 0.20 9.86 6.60
CA MET A 1 -0.35 9.19 5.38
C MET A 1 0.44 7.93 5.09
N TYR A 2 -0.21 6.85 4.65
CA TYR A 2 0.44 5.61 4.18
C TYR A 2 0.02 5.30 2.74
N GLU A 3 0.98 4.96 1.88
CA GLU A 3 0.73 4.51 0.50
C GLU A 3 1.02 3.01 0.36
N ILE A 4 -0.01 2.26 -0.05
CA ILE A 4 0.04 0.81 -0.12
C ILE A 4 -0.22 0.38 -1.55
N PHE A 5 0.70 -0.37 -2.13
CA PHE A 5 0.64 -0.76 -3.53
C PHE A 5 0.25 -2.22 -3.70
N PHE A 6 -0.73 -2.45 -4.58
CA PHE A 6 -1.15 -3.76 -5.07
C PHE A 6 -0.87 -3.78 -6.58
N TYR A 7 0.31 -4.26 -6.97
CA TYR A 7 0.77 -4.21 -8.37
C TYR A 7 0.76 -2.77 -8.92
N ASN A 8 -0.10 -2.48 -9.91
CA ASN A 8 -0.28 -1.16 -10.52
C ASN A 8 -1.39 -0.33 -9.86
N ARG A 9 -2.00 -0.82 -8.78
CA ARG A 9 -3.10 -0.18 -8.04
C ARG A 9 -2.62 0.27 -6.67
N LYS A 10 -3.30 1.25 -6.07
CA LYS A 10 -2.92 1.78 -4.75
C LYS A 10 -4.09 2.06 -3.83
N ILE A 11 -3.85 1.86 -2.54
CA ILE A 11 -4.69 2.32 -1.44
C ILE A 11 -3.88 3.36 -0.66
N ILE A 12 -4.48 4.51 -0.39
CA ILE A 12 -3.93 5.55 0.48
C ILE A 12 -4.73 5.58 1.77
N LEU A 13 -4.04 5.49 2.91
CA LEU A 13 -4.62 5.71 4.23
C LEU A 13 -4.19 7.09 4.71
N THR A 14 -5.14 7.92 5.16
CA THR A 14 -4.86 9.30 5.53
C THR A 14 -5.74 9.80 6.68
N ASP A 15 -5.21 10.74 7.44
CA ASP A 15 -5.90 11.63 8.39
C ASP A 15 -6.07 13.05 7.82
N ASP A 16 -5.62 13.30 6.59
CA ASP A 16 -5.83 14.57 5.89
C ASP A 16 -7.16 14.55 5.13
N PHE A 17 -8.16 15.25 5.68
CA PHE A 17 -9.48 15.38 5.09
C PHE A 17 -9.45 16.13 3.74
N ASN A 18 -8.45 17.00 3.52
CA ASN A 18 -8.32 17.74 2.27
C ASN A 18 -8.11 16.81 1.06
N LEU A 19 -7.52 15.62 1.26
CA LEU A 19 -7.37 14.63 0.18
C LEU A 19 -8.72 14.06 -0.29
N LEU A 20 -9.76 14.13 0.55
CA LEU A 20 -11.12 13.77 0.14
C LEU A 20 -11.78 14.88 -0.65
N GLU A 21 -11.63 16.14 -0.23
CA GLU A 21 -12.32 17.29 -0.85
C GLU A 21 -11.62 17.85 -2.09
N ASN A 22 -10.29 17.72 -2.18
CA ASN A 22 -9.52 18.33 -3.25
C ASN A 22 -9.84 17.69 -4.60
N LYS A 23 -10.45 18.48 -5.50
CA LYS A 23 -10.83 18.05 -6.86
C LYS A 23 -9.63 17.78 -7.76
N ASN A 24 -8.46 18.32 -7.45
CA ASN A 24 -7.25 18.09 -8.24
C ASN A 24 -6.61 16.72 -7.96
N ILE A 25 -7.03 16.05 -6.87
CA ILE A 25 -6.55 14.72 -6.50
C ILE A 25 -7.68 13.72 -6.78
N PHE A 26 -7.55 13.03 -7.92
CA PHE A 26 -8.53 12.03 -8.34
C PHE A 26 -8.18 10.66 -7.73
N PHE A 27 -9.10 10.15 -6.92
CA PHE A 27 -9.16 8.75 -6.51
C PHE A 27 -10.42 8.14 -7.10
N ASP A 28 -10.31 6.93 -7.65
CA ASP A 28 -11.46 6.20 -8.22
C ASP A 28 -12.50 5.88 -7.14
N LYS A 29 -12.04 5.70 -5.89
CA LYS A 29 -12.91 5.50 -4.74
C LYS A 29 -12.40 6.24 -3.50
N LYS A 30 -13.31 6.93 -2.81
CA LYS A 30 -13.05 7.64 -1.55
C LYS A 30 -13.92 7.04 -0.45
N VAL A 31 -13.35 6.79 0.73
CA VAL A 31 -14.04 6.15 1.85
C VAL A 31 -13.68 6.90 3.14
N ILE A 32 -14.71 7.27 3.92
CA ILE A 32 -14.53 7.73 5.30
C ILE A 32 -14.71 6.50 6.19
N PHE A 33 -13.63 6.06 6.82
CA PHE A 33 -13.62 4.90 7.69
C PHE A 33 -13.93 5.30 9.13
N ASN A 34 -14.90 4.60 9.72
CA ASN A 34 -15.19 4.63 11.14
C ASN A 34 -15.44 3.19 11.58
N GLU A 35 -14.71 2.72 12.60
CA GLU A 35 -14.76 1.34 13.09
C GLU A 35 -16.18 0.88 13.45
N LYS A 36 -17.04 1.79 13.90
CA LYS A 36 -18.42 1.47 14.27
C LYS A 36 -19.30 1.11 13.07
N ASN A 37 -18.96 1.64 11.90
CA ASN A 37 -19.85 1.65 10.74
C ASN A 37 -19.34 0.77 9.59
N TYR A 38 -18.04 0.47 9.55
CA TYR A 38 -17.43 -0.22 8.41
C TYR A 38 -16.49 -1.33 8.86
N SER A 39 -16.58 -2.47 8.17
CA SER A 39 -15.55 -3.51 8.22
C SER A 39 -14.47 -3.18 7.19
N LEU A 40 -13.27 -2.84 7.66
CA LEU A 40 -12.12 -2.54 6.77
C LEU A 40 -11.80 -3.74 5.86
N GLN A 41 -12.01 -4.96 6.35
CA GLN A 41 -11.87 -6.19 5.57
C GLN A 41 -12.75 -6.21 4.33
N ARG A 42 -14.02 -5.83 4.46
CA ARG A 42 -14.93 -5.77 3.31
C ARG A 42 -14.47 -4.75 2.29
N ILE A 43 -14.02 -3.58 2.75
CA ILE A 43 -13.48 -2.53 1.87
C ILE A 43 -12.27 -3.04 1.08
N ILE A 44 -11.35 -3.76 1.75
CA ILE A 44 -10.16 -4.35 1.12
C ILE A 44 -10.56 -5.46 0.12
N ILE A 45 -11.47 -6.35 0.49
CA ILE A 45 -11.95 -7.44 -0.39
C ILE A 45 -12.65 -6.87 -1.63
N ASP A 46 -13.48 -5.84 -1.45
CA ASP A 46 -14.17 -5.18 -2.55
C ASP A 46 -13.18 -4.48 -3.49
N PHE A 47 -12.15 -3.83 -2.93
CA PHE A 47 -11.06 -3.28 -3.74
C PHE A 47 -10.35 -4.41 -4.50
N GLU A 48 -9.95 -5.49 -3.85
CA GLU A 48 -9.24 -6.59 -4.50
C GLU A 48 -10.04 -7.19 -5.66
N LYS A 49 -11.34 -7.46 -5.44
CA LYS A 49 -12.24 -8.03 -6.46
C LYS A 49 -12.58 -7.05 -7.58
N ASN A 50 -12.73 -5.76 -7.26
CA ASN A 50 -13.07 -4.75 -8.25
C ASN A 50 -11.81 -4.15 -8.86
N THR A 51 -11.31 -4.79 -9.91
CA THR A 51 -10.10 -4.38 -10.65
C THR A 51 -10.25 -3.07 -11.44
N SER A 52 -11.46 -2.52 -11.58
CA SER A 52 -11.68 -1.22 -12.22
C SER A 52 -11.23 -0.03 -11.35
N VAL A 53 -11.08 -0.24 -10.04
CA VAL A 53 -10.65 0.78 -9.08
C VAL A 53 -9.12 0.75 -8.96
N ASN A 54 -8.41 1.64 -9.67
CA ASN A 54 -6.95 1.69 -9.62
C ASN A 54 -6.42 2.40 -8.38
N SER A 55 -7.20 3.32 -7.81
CA SER A 55 -6.81 4.15 -6.68
C SER A 55 -7.94 4.31 -5.67
N MET A 56 -7.65 4.04 -4.40
CA MET A 56 -8.59 4.22 -3.30
C MET A 56 -7.98 5.09 -2.21
N CYS A 57 -8.74 6.06 -1.68
CA CYS A 57 -8.38 6.83 -0.50
C CYS A 57 -9.30 6.44 0.66
N ILE A 58 -8.72 6.07 1.79
CA ILE A 58 -9.41 5.75 3.04
C ILE A 58 -8.98 6.76 4.10
N PHE A 59 -9.93 7.57 4.54
CA PHE A 59 -9.72 8.56 5.58
C PHE A 59 -10.14 8.03 6.95
N SER A 60 -9.38 8.36 7.99
CA SER A 60 -9.76 8.18 9.39
C SER A 60 -9.08 9.24 10.25
N GLU A 61 -9.77 9.77 11.26
CA GLU A 61 -9.19 10.69 12.24
C GLU A 61 -8.04 10.06 13.03
N ASN A 62 -8.07 8.73 13.22
CA ASN A 62 -6.99 7.99 13.85
C ASN A 62 -6.27 7.13 12.81
N LEU A 63 -5.33 7.76 12.08
CA LEU A 63 -4.56 7.10 11.03
C LEU A 63 -3.73 5.91 11.55
N LYS A 64 -3.12 6.06 12.74
CA LYS A 64 -2.32 4.98 13.34
C LYS A 64 -3.17 3.74 13.57
N LYS A 65 -4.36 3.91 14.14
CA LYS A 65 -5.29 2.81 14.39
C LYS A 65 -5.82 2.20 13.09
N LEU A 66 -6.15 3.02 12.10
CA LEU A 66 -6.54 2.56 10.76
C LEU A 66 -5.44 1.70 10.14
N PHE A 67 -4.17 2.11 10.25
CA PHE A 67 -3.04 1.35 9.74
C PHE A 67 -2.84 0.03 10.49
N GLU A 68 -2.94 0.01 11.82
CA GLU A 68 -2.89 -1.23 12.60
C GLU A 68 -4.00 -2.21 12.20
N ILE A 69 -5.25 -1.74 12.09
CA ILE A 69 -6.37 -2.57 11.64
C ILE A 69 -6.13 -3.05 10.21
N PHE A 70 -5.59 -2.20 9.34
CA PHE A 70 -5.25 -2.56 7.96
C PHE A 70 -4.25 -3.72 7.95
N LEU A 71 -3.13 -3.57 8.67
CA LEU A 71 -2.07 -4.56 8.76
C LEU A 71 -2.56 -5.91 9.31
N ASN A 72 -3.48 -5.91 10.27
CA ASN A 72 -4.05 -7.14 10.82
C ASN A 72 -4.80 -8.02 9.78
N ASN A 73 -5.07 -7.50 8.58
CA ASN A 73 -5.66 -8.28 7.49
C ASN A 73 -4.62 -8.97 6.60
N PHE A 74 -3.33 -8.76 6.85
CA PHE A 74 -2.24 -9.27 6.04
C PHE A 74 -1.20 -9.99 6.89
N GLU A 75 -0.56 -10.98 6.28
CA GLU A 75 0.67 -11.54 6.82
C GLU A 75 1.83 -10.61 6.45
N ILE A 76 2.52 -10.09 7.45
CA ILE A 76 3.67 -9.22 7.23
C ILE A 76 4.87 -10.10 6.93
N ILE A 77 5.40 -9.99 5.72
CA ILE A 77 6.60 -10.71 5.28
C ILE A 77 7.76 -9.71 5.25
N GLU A 78 8.80 -9.98 6.03
CA GLU A 78 10.04 -9.23 5.96
C GLU A 78 10.73 -9.48 4.60
N ALA A 79 10.89 -8.40 3.82
CA ALA A 79 11.74 -8.43 2.65
C ALA A 79 13.19 -8.15 3.06
N ALA A 80 14.13 -8.97 2.57
CA ALA A 80 15.55 -8.69 2.68
C ALA A 80 15.97 -7.83 1.48
N GLY A 81 16.64 -6.70 1.72
CA GLY A 81 17.07 -5.80 0.63
C GLY A 81 18.04 -4.75 1.15
N GLY A 82 18.60 -3.96 0.24
CA GLY A 82 19.55 -2.90 0.60
C GLY A 82 19.94 -2.05 -0.60
N LEU A 83 20.51 -0.88 -0.33
CA LEU A 83 21.10 -0.04 -1.36
C LEU A 83 22.37 -0.72 -1.88
N VAL A 84 22.38 -1.07 -3.17
CA VAL A 84 23.56 -1.64 -3.82
C VAL A 84 24.29 -0.52 -4.55
N PHE A 85 25.55 -0.30 -4.22
CA PHE A 85 26.40 0.71 -4.87
C PHE A 85 27.46 0.07 -5.75
N ASN A 86 27.79 0.70 -6.88
CA ASN A 86 28.98 0.36 -7.65
C ASN A 86 30.23 1.11 -7.11
N LYS A 87 31.41 0.80 -7.67
CA LYS A 87 32.68 1.46 -7.29
C LYS A 87 32.71 2.97 -7.57
N LYS A 88 31.76 3.49 -8.36
CA LYS A 88 31.59 4.92 -8.67
C LYS A 88 30.54 5.58 -7.77
N ASN A 89 30.11 4.92 -6.69
CA ASN A 89 29.11 5.40 -5.75
C ASN A 89 27.72 5.68 -6.36
N GLN A 90 27.36 4.96 -7.43
CA GLN A 90 26.02 4.99 -8.02
C GLN A 90 25.19 3.84 -7.48
N PHE A 91 23.93 4.08 -7.11
CA PHE A 91 23.05 3.05 -6.58
C PHE A 91 22.28 2.32 -7.69
N LEU A 92 22.07 1.02 -7.50
CA LEU A 92 21.23 0.18 -8.36
C LEU A 92 19.76 0.39 -8.02
N ALA A 93 18.95 0.68 -9.03
CA ALA A 93 17.49 0.71 -8.95
C ALA A 93 16.90 -0.11 -10.09
N ILE A 94 15.69 -0.64 -9.88
CA ILE A 94 14.94 -1.43 -10.85
C ILE A 94 13.79 -0.58 -11.36
N PHE A 95 13.72 -0.31 -12.67
CA PHE A 95 12.58 0.38 -13.27
C PHE A 95 11.52 -0.60 -13.70
N ARG A 96 10.34 -0.55 -13.08
CA ARG A 96 9.18 -1.39 -13.42
C ARG A 96 7.87 -0.65 -13.17
N PHE A 97 6.85 -0.91 -14.00
CA PHE A 97 5.54 -0.27 -13.90
C PHE A 97 5.57 1.27 -13.90
N GLY A 98 6.50 1.87 -14.65
CA GLY A 98 6.64 3.32 -14.75
C GLY A 98 7.27 4.00 -13.54
N LYS A 99 7.80 3.24 -12.56
CA LYS A 99 8.46 3.77 -11.36
C LYS A 99 9.81 3.09 -11.09
N TRP A 100 10.70 3.81 -10.44
CA TRP A 100 11.95 3.27 -9.90
C TRP A 100 11.70 2.61 -8.55
N ASP A 101 12.22 1.41 -8.37
CA ASP A 101 12.11 0.59 -7.17
C ASP A 101 13.50 0.16 -6.70
N LEU A 102 13.64 -0.16 -5.42
CA LEU A 102 14.90 -0.64 -4.88
C LEU A 102 15.05 -2.15 -5.14
N PRO A 103 16.29 -2.66 -5.29
CA PRO A 103 16.54 -4.09 -5.33
C PRO A 103 16.18 -4.70 -3.96
N LYS A 104 15.02 -5.33 -3.89
CA LYS A 104 14.51 -6.06 -2.72
C LYS A 104 14.29 -7.52 -3.10
N ALA A 105 14.62 -8.44 -2.20
CA ALA A 105 14.36 -9.86 -2.32
C ALA A 105 13.42 -10.32 -1.19
N LYS A 106 12.48 -11.22 -1.50
CA LYS A 106 11.71 -11.89 -0.45
C LYS A 106 12.68 -12.76 0.36
N LYS A 107 12.68 -12.65 1.70
CA LYS A 107 13.41 -13.59 2.55
C LYS A 107 12.71 -14.94 2.41
N LEU A 108 13.25 -15.84 1.58
CA LEU A 108 12.63 -17.14 1.35
C LEU A 108 12.85 -18.03 2.59
N GLN A 109 11.80 -18.22 3.38
CA GLN A 109 11.59 -19.53 4.01
C GLN A 109 10.79 -20.38 3.04
N LEU A 110 11.24 -21.62 2.83
CA LEU A 110 10.62 -22.60 1.95
C LEU A 110 9.22 -22.96 2.46
N GLU A 111 8.18 -22.17 2.14
CA GLU A 111 6.79 -22.62 2.23
C GLU A 111 5.80 -21.75 1.44
N LYS A 112 4.62 -22.34 1.18
CA LYS A 112 3.67 -22.08 0.08
C LYS A 112 3.32 -20.61 -0.17
N LEU A 113 3.36 -20.23 -1.45
CA LEU A 113 2.95 -18.92 -1.98
C LEU A 113 1.54 -18.51 -1.49
N LYS A 114 1.48 -17.51 -0.62
CA LYS A 114 0.30 -16.68 -0.35
C LYS A 114 0.66 -15.20 -0.57
N LYS A 115 -0.36 -14.41 -0.95
CA LYS A 115 -0.26 -13.07 -1.58
C LYS A 115 0.59 -12.09 -0.76
N ASN A 116 1.44 -11.30 -1.43
CA ASN A 116 2.33 -10.31 -0.80
C ASN A 116 1.77 -8.90 -0.97
N VAL A 117 1.93 -8.02 0.04
CA VAL A 117 1.66 -6.57 -0.04
C VAL A 117 2.96 -5.82 0.22
N GLU A 118 3.28 -4.85 -0.64
CA GLU A 118 4.49 -4.03 -0.52
C GLU A 118 4.14 -2.67 0.11
N PHE A 119 4.89 -2.29 1.16
CA PHE A 119 4.78 -1.00 1.83
C PHE A 119 5.99 -0.12 1.48
N LEU A 120 5.73 1.15 1.13
CA LEU A 120 6.74 2.21 1.11
C LEU A 120 6.62 2.96 2.44
N ILE A 121 7.71 2.95 3.22
CA ILE A 121 7.86 3.72 4.47
C ILE A 121 8.63 4.99 4.13
#